data_AF-A0A7Y7HZL8-F1
#
_entry.id   AF-A0A7Y7HZL8-F1
#
_cell.length_a   1.000
_cell.length_b   1.000
_cell.length_c   1.000
_cell.angle_alpha   90.00
_cell.angle_beta   90.00
_cell.angle_gamma   90.00
#
_symmetry.space_group_name_H-M   'P 1'
#
loop_
_entity.id
_entity.type
_entity.pdbx_description
1 polymer ?
#
loop_
_entity_poly.entity_id
_entity_poly.type
_entity_poly.pdbx_seq_one_letter_code
_entity_poly.pdbx_strand_id
1 'polypeptide(L)'
;MSYLLPPNATPLERAIADACADIANVAIPLRQLLNPDSCPLDLLPYLANFLAVSPWENTWTEAQKRGVIRSAYLVHRQRGTLAALQRALDALGVSTEVVEWWQTAPEGAPYTFRVDVEVFDGMDTSYIQTINNQIDAVKPVRSSYTVRLVARPAMQVFVGTGASSLITITIYPKP
;
A
#
# COMPACT_ATOMS: atom_id res chain seq x y z
N MET A 1 2.06 -36.43 -29.14
CA MET A 1 3.50 -36.74 -28.89
C MET A 1 4.05 -37.79 -29.86
N SER A 2 3.27 -38.29 -30.82
CA SER A 2 3.68 -39.31 -31.80
C SER A 2 4.91 -38.95 -32.68
N TYR A 3 5.30 -37.67 -32.75
CA TYR A 3 6.51 -37.21 -33.45
C TYR A 3 7.83 -37.47 -32.71
N LEU A 4 7.78 -37.82 -31.40
CA LEU A 4 8.96 -38.19 -30.61
C LEU A 4 9.33 -39.67 -30.78
N LEU A 5 8.46 -40.47 -31.39
CA LEU A 5 8.69 -41.88 -31.64
C LEU A 5 9.60 -42.07 -32.87
N PRO A 6 10.42 -43.14 -32.87
CA PRO A 6 11.22 -43.47 -34.04
C PRO A 6 10.34 -43.84 -35.24
N PRO A 7 10.85 -43.71 -36.48
CA PRO A 7 10.05 -43.87 -37.71
C PRO A 7 9.46 -45.29 -37.91
N ASN A 8 9.98 -46.29 -37.20
CA ASN A 8 9.47 -47.67 -37.20
C ASN A 8 8.29 -47.89 -36.24
N ALA A 9 7.78 -46.86 -35.57
CA ALA A 9 6.70 -47.00 -34.60
C ALA A 9 5.37 -47.41 -35.25
N THR A 10 4.70 -48.37 -34.62
CA THR A 10 3.43 -48.95 -35.04
C THR A 10 2.25 -47.98 -34.83
N PRO A 11 1.11 -48.17 -35.50
CA PRO A 11 -0.07 -47.35 -35.30
C PRO A 11 -0.58 -47.35 -33.84
N LEU A 12 -0.47 -48.48 -33.15
CA LEU A 12 -0.87 -48.62 -31.75
C LEU A 12 0.05 -47.83 -30.81
N GLU A 13 1.38 -47.88 -31.03
CA GLU A 13 2.34 -47.11 -30.26
C GLU A 13 2.13 -45.60 -30.42
N ARG A 14 1.82 -45.14 -31.65
CA ARG A 14 1.47 -43.73 -31.89
C ARG A 14 0.18 -43.33 -31.18
N ALA A 15 -0.85 -44.17 -31.21
CA ALA A 15 -2.12 -43.92 -30.52
C ALA A 15 -1.94 -43.86 -28.99
N ILE A 16 -1.13 -44.75 -28.40
CA ILE A 16 -0.79 -44.70 -26.97
C ILE A 16 0.00 -43.43 -26.65
N ALA A 17 0.99 -43.07 -27.47
CA ALA A 17 1.78 -41.87 -27.25
C ALA A 17 0.95 -40.58 -27.32
N ASP A 18 -0.07 -40.53 -28.17
CA ASP A 18 -0.98 -39.39 -28.23
C ASP A 18 -1.99 -39.40 -27.07
N ALA A 19 -2.52 -40.56 -26.67
CA ALA A 19 -3.39 -40.67 -25.50
C ALA A 19 -2.67 -40.32 -24.18
N CYS A 20 -1.39 -40.66 -24.05
CA CYS A 20 -0.58 -40.32 -22.87
C CYS A 20 0.04 -38.92 -22.94
N ALA A 21 -0.09 -38.21 -24.06
CA ALA A 21 0.52 -36.88 -24.25
C ALA A 21 -0.07 -35.83 -23.31
N ASP A 22 -1.33 -36.00 -22.87
CA ASP A 22 -2.02 -35.02 -22.03
C ASP A 22 -1.38 -34.83 -20.66
N ILE A 23 -0.66 -35.84 -20.15
CA ILE A 23 0.13 -35.72 -18.92
C ILE A 23 1.25 -34.69 -19.06
N ALA A 24 1.82 -34.54 -20.25
CA ALA A 24 2.85 -33.53 -20.53
C ALA A 24 2.26 -32.12 -20.70
N ASN A 25 0.94 -31.99 -20.91
CA ASN A 25 0.24 -30.73 -21.11
C ASN A 25 -0.30 -30.11 -19.81
N VAL A 26 0.05 -30.66 -18.65
CA VAL A 26 -0.32 -30.07 -17.36
C VAL A 26 0.23 -28.65 -17.30
N ALA A 27 -0.65 -27.66 -17.10
CA ALA A 27 -0.24 -26.28 -16.96
C ALA A 27 0.60 -26.10 -15.69
N ILE A 28 1.84 -25.61 -15.84
CA ILE A 28 2.77 -25.36 -14.73
C ILE A 28 2.97 -23.83 -14.61
N PRO A 29 2.08 -23.10 -13.91
CA PRO A 29 2.10 -21.64 -13.84
C PRO A 29 3.14 -21.08 -12.86
N LEU A 30 4.32 -21.69 -12.72
CA LEU A 30 5.33 -21.29 -11.72
C LEU A 30 5.76 -19.82 -11.84
N ARG A 31 5.89 -19.31 -13.07
CA ARG A 31 6.21 -17.88 -13.30
C ARG A 31 5.11 -16.95 -12.83
N GLN A 32 3.85 -17.38 -12.95
CA GLN A 32 2.71 -16.57 -12.55
C GLN A 32 2.63 -16.47 -11.02
N LEU A 33 2.99 -17.56 -10.32
CA LEU A 33 3.00 -17.62 -8.85
C LEU A 33 4.06 -16.71 -8.23
N LEU A 34 5.20 -16.49 -8.90
CA LEU A 34 6.28 -15.63 -8.42
C LEU A 34 6.09 -14.15 -8.77
N ASN A 35 5.14 -13.82 -9.65
CA ASN A 35 4.87 -12.45 -10.03
C ASN A 35 3.69 -11.89 -9.22
N PRO A 36 3.89 -10.82 -8.43
CA PRO A 36 2.87 -10.24 -7.57
C PRO A 36 1.67 -9.67 -8.32
N ASP A 37 1.71 -9.48 -9.64
CA ASP A 37 0.60 -8.95 -10.44
C ASP A 37 -0.24 -10.05 -11.11
N SER A 38 0.37 -11.20 -11.41
CA SER A 38 -0.33 -12.33 -12.05
C SER A 38 -0.68 -13.46 -11.08
N CYS A 39 -0.14 -13.44 -9.86
CA CYS A 39 -0.40 -14.48 -8.87
C CYS A 39 -1.88 -14.43 -8.43
N PRO A 40 -2.58 -15.58 -8.33
CA PRO A 40 -3.93 -15.66 -7.79
C PRO A 40 -4.00 -15.11 -6.36
N LEU A 41 -5.11 -14.45 -6.01
CA LEU A 41 -5.27 -13.76 -4.72
C LEU A 41 -5.10 -14.70 -3.51
N ASP A 42 -5.64 -15.91 -3.61
CA ASP A 42 -5.57 -16.93 -2.54
C ASP A 42 -4.14 -17.40 -2.26
N LEU A 43 -3.24 -17.24 -3.24
CA LEU A 43 -1.84 -17.66 -3.14
C LEU A 43 -0.89 -16.51 -2.75
N LEU A 44 -1.38 -15.26 -2.73
CA LEU A 44 -0.58 -14.10 -2.32
C LEU A 44 0.03 -14.21 -0.92
N PRO A 45 -0.66 -14.74 0.12
CA PRO A 45 -0.06 -14.88 1.45
C PRO A 45 1.17 -15.79 1.44
N TYR A 46 1.18 -16.82 0.60
CA TYR A 46 2.35 -17.71 0.46
C TYR A 46 3.51 -17.01 -0.25
N LEU A 47 3.22 -16.21 -1.27
CA LEU A 47 4.22 -15.38 -1.94
C LEU A 47 4.80 -14.33 -0.98
N ALA A 48 3.95 -13.69 -0.16
CA ALA A 48 4.37 -12.74 0.87
C ALA A 48 5.29 -13.40 1.90
N ASN A 49 4.93 -14.59 2.38
CA ASN A 49 5.76 -15.37 3.30
C ASN A 49 7.10 -15.77 2.67
N PHE A 50 7.11 -16.20 1.41
CA PHE A 50 8.34 -16.51 0.67
C PHE A 50 9.29 -15.31 0.60
N LEU A 51 8.74 -14.09 0.51
CA LEU A 51 9.49 -12.84 0.48
C LEU A 51 9.75 -12.24 1.88
N ALA A 52 9.43 -12.96 2.96
CA ALA A 52 9.59 -12.52 4.35
C ALA A 52 8.89 -11.18 4.67
N VAL A 53 7.74 -10.94 4.03
CA VAL A 53 6.89 -9.78 4.31
C VAL A 53 6.22 -9.96 5.67
N SER A 54 6.44 -9.01 6.57
CA SER A 54 5.80 -8.97 7.89
C SER A 54 5.74 -7.51 8.37
N PRO A 55 4.61 -7.06 8.96
CA PRO A 55 3.33 -7.76 9.17
C PRO A 55 2.51 -8.02 7.89
N TRP A 56 1.51 -8.91 7.96
CA TRP A 56 0.57 -9.23 6.88
C TRP A 56 -0.85 -9.39 7.43
N GLU A 57 -1.80 -8.63 6.89
CA GLU A 57 -3.20 -8.68 7.32
C GLU A 57 -4.12 -9.23 6.23
N ASN A 58 -5.06 -10.09 6.63
CA ASN A 58 -6.04 -10.65 5.71
C ASN A 58 -7.11 -9.64 5.27
N THR A 59 -7.36 -8.62 6.08
CA THR A 59 -8.33 -7.55 5.83
C THR A 59 -7.90 -6.57 4.74
N TRP A 60 -6.62 -6.59 4.34
CA TRP A 60 -6.12 -5.73 3.28
C TRP A 60 -6.77 -6.00 1.93
N THR A 61 -6.97 -4.91 1.19
CA THR A 61 -7.42 -4.97 -0.20
C THR A 61 -6.38 -5.68 -1.07
N GLU A 62 -6.81 -6.22 -2.21
CA GLU A 62 -5.90 -6.86 -3.16
C GLU A 62 -4.76 -5.91 -3.58
N ALA A 63 -5.08 -4.63 -3.82
CA ALA A 63 -4.10 -3.62 -4.20
C ALA A 63 -3.02 -3.42 -3.11
N GLN A 64 -3.42 -3.36 -1.84
CA GLN A 64 -2.50 -3.26 -0.70
C GLN A 64 -1.60 -4.50 -0.61
N LYS A 65 -2.21 -5.70 -0.67
CA LYS A 65 -1.48 -6.98 -0.64
C LYS A 65 -0.40 -7.05 -1.73
N ARG A 66 -0.77 -6.72 -2.97
CA ARG A 66 0.18 -6.72 -4.10
C ARG A 66 1.22 -5.60 -3.97
N GLY A 67 0.83 -4.41 -3.50
CA GLY A 67 1.73 -3.27 -3.28
C GLY A 67 2.82 -3.56 -2.25
N VAL A 68 2.47 -4.18 -1.12
CA VAL A 68 3.43 -4.58 -0.09
C VAL A 68 4.40 -5.64 -0.64
N ILE A 69 3.90 -6.64 -1.38
CA ILE A 69 4.78 -7.66 -2.00
C ILE A 69 5.74 -7.03 -3.01
N ARG A 70 5.26 -6.11 -3.87
CA ARG A 70 6.08 -5.44 -4.88
C ARG A 70 7.19 -4.60 -4.26
N SER A 71 6.89 -3.94 -3.13
CA SER A 71 7.84 -3.06 -2.43
C SER A 71 8.80 -3.81 -1.50
N ALA A 72 8.51 -5.07 -1.14
CA ALA A 72 9.24 -5.87 -0.17
C ALA A 72 10.76 -5.85 -0.39
N TYR A 73 11.23 -6.09 -1.61
CA TYR A 73 12.67 -6.12 -1.92
C TYR A 73 13.39 -4.83 -1.52
N LEU A 74 12.84 -3.67 -1.91
CA LEU A 74 13.45 -2.38 -1.61
C LEU A 74 13.34 -2.03 -0.11
N VAL A 75 12.23 -2.36 0.52
CA VAL A 75 12.02 -2.15 1.96
C VAL A 75 13.02 -2.98 2.77
N HIS A 76 13.22 -4.26 2.44
CA HIS A 76 14.20 -5.10 3.11
C HIS A 76 15.64 -4.63 2.86
N ARG A 77 15.96 -4.22 1.63
CA ARG A 77 17.31 -3.73 1.27
C ARG A 77 17.68 -2.44 2.01
N GLN A 78 16.71 -1.57 2.29
CA GLN A 78 16.91 -0.25 2.89
C GLN A 78 16.33 -0.15 4.31
N ARG A 79 16.10 -1.28 4.98
CA ARG A 79 15.47 -1.32 6.30
C ARG A 79 16.22 -0.42 7.29
N GLY A 80 15.48 0.32 8.11
CA GLY A 80 16.04 1.31 9.04
C GLY A 80 16.28 2.69 8.42
N THR A 81 15.99 2.90 7.14
CA THR A 81 16.02 4.24 6.53
C THR A 81 14.64 4.86 6.45
N LEU A 82 14.59 6.19 6.42
CA LEU A 82 13.35 6.94 6.21
C LEU A 82 12.69 6.57 4.87
N ALA A 83 13.47 6.33 3.81
CA ALA A 83 12.97 5.92 2.51
C ALA A 83 12.29 4.54 2.54
N ALA A 84 12.80 3.59 3.34
CA ALA A 84 12.13 2.31 3.51
C ALA A 84 10.83 2.44 4.31
N LEU A 85 10.83 3.30 5.35
CA LEU A 85 9.64 3.58 6.14
C LEU A 85 8.53 4.19 5.28
N GLN A 86 8.85 5.25 4.52
CA GLN A 86 7.92 5.88 3.58
C GLN A 86 7.39 4.87 2.57
N ARG A 87 8.27 4.11 1.92
CA ARG A 87 7.85 3.10 0.93
C ARG A 87 6.94 2.01 1.51
N ALA A 88 7.18 1.61 2.76
CA ALA A 88 6.35 0.61 3.44
C ALA A 88 4.95 1.15 3.76
N LEU A 89 4.82 2.44 4.08
CA LEU A 89 3.54 3.12 4.34
C LEU A 89 2.81 3.45 3.04
N ASP A 90 3.53 3.92 2.01
CA ASP A 90 2.99 4.17 0.67
C ASP A 90 2.39 2.89 0.06
N ALA A 91 3.00 1.73 0.31
CA ALA A 91 2.50 0.43 -0.15
C ALA A 91 1.16 0.04 0.48
N LEU A 92 0.84 0.56 1.67
CA LEU A 92 -0.48 0.41 2.31
C LEU A 92 -1.51 1.39 1.75
N GLY A 93 -1.10 2.34 0.91
CA GLY A 93 -1.96 3.38 0.33
C GLY A 93 -2.27 4.52 1.29
N VAL A 94 -1.44 4.72 2.32
CA VAL A 94 -1.64 5.78 3.32
C VAL A 94 -0.76 6.97 2.99
N SER A 95 -1.35 8.16 2.93
CA SER A 95 -0.63 9.43 2.81
C SER A 95 0.08 9.71 4.14
N THR A 96 1.41 9.64 4.13
CA THR A 96 2.22 9.84 5.34
C THR A 96 3.38 10.80 5.11
N GLU A 97 3.71 11.55 6.15
CA GLU A 97 4.87 12.42 6.19
C GLU A 97 5.74 12.03 7.40
N VAL A 98 7.02 11.78 7.16
CA VAL A 98 7.97 11.36 8.19
C VAL A 98 8.90 12.53 8.47
N VAL A 99 8.89 13.01 9.71
CA VAL A 99 9.66 14.18 10.16
C VAL A 99 10.65 13.74 11.23
N GLU A 100 11.95 13.96 11.00
CA GLU A 100 12.97 13.67 12.01
C GLU A 100 13.09 14.78 13.06
N TRP A 101 13.61 14.44 14.24
CA TRP A 101 13.75 15.37 15.37
C TRP A 101 14.49 16.68 15.01
N TRP A 102 15.49 16.63 14.15
CA TRP A 102 16.28 17.79 13.69
C TRP A 102 15.56 18.63 12.63
N GLN A 103 14.46 18.15 12.06
CA GLN A 103 13.61 18.89 11.13
C GLN A 103 12.51 19.69 11.84
N THR A 104 12.35 19.47 13.15
CA THR A 104 11.33 20.16 13.96
C THR A 104 11.90 21.46 14.54
N ALA A 105 11.07 22.49 14.67
CA ALA A 105 11.40 23.73 15.37
C ALA A 105 10.44 23.92 16.57
N PRO A 106 10.90 23.83 17.83
CA PRO A 106 12.26 23.51 18.29
C PRO A 106 12.68 22.07 17.99
N GLU A 107 14.00 21.82 17.96
CA GLU A 107 14.54 20.47 17.73
C GLU A 107 14.03 19.48 18.78
N GLY A 108 13.59 18.30 18.34
CA GLY A 108 13.11 17.24 19.21
C GLY A 108 14.25 16.50 19.94
N ALA A 109 13.90 15.49 20.73
CA ALA A 109 14.89 14.63 21.38
C ALA A 109 15.69 13.81 20.34
N PRO A 110 17.01 13.65 20.48
CA PRO A 110 17.80 12.83 19.56
C PRO A 110 17.25 11.40 19.42
N TYR A 111 17.36 10.83 18.22
CA TYR A 111 16.84 9.49 17.87
C TYR A 111 15.32 9.35 17.94
N THR A 112 14.59 10.47 17.83
CA THR A 112 13.14 10.44 17.71
C THR A 112 12.68 10.88 16.31
N PHE A 113 11.57 10.33 15.84
CA PHE A 113 10.92 10.80 14.62
C PHE A 113 9.41 10.78 14.78
N ARG A 114 8.71 11.62 14.02
CA ARG A 114 7.26 11.70 13.99
C ARG A 114 6.75 11.19 12.64
N VAL A 115 5.68 10.41 12.67
CA VAL A 115 4.95 10.00 11.47
C VAL A 115 3.60 10.68 11.51
N ASP A 116 3.40 11.65 10.62
CA ASP A 116 2.14 12.32 10.41
C ASP A 116 1.33 11.50 9.40
N VAL A 117 0.22 10.94 9.86
CA VAL A 117 -0.65 10.05 9.07
C VAL A 117 -1.94 10.80 8.76
N GLU A 118 -2.28 10.90 7.48
CA GLU A 118 -3.54 11.53 7.07
C GLU A 118 -4.73 10.61 7.36
N VAL A 119 -5.70 11.12 8.11
CA VAL A 119 -6.93 10.38 8.44
C VAL A 119 -7.88 10.43 7.25
N PHE A 120 -8.42 9.28 6.87
CA PHE A 120 -9.48 9.14 5.88
C PHE A 120 -10.69 8.40 6.47
N ASP A 121 -11.82 8.50 5.79
CA ASP A 121 -13.09 7.92 6.24
C ASP A 121 -12.99 6.38 6.31
N GLY A 122 -13.38 5.79 7.45
CA GLY A 122 -13.25 4.35 7.72
C GLY A 122 -11.93 3.89 8.38
N MET A 123 -11.12 4.80 8.92
CA MET A 123 -9.95 4.44 9.72
C MET A 123 -10.35 3.95 11.13
N ASP A 124 -10.32 2.63 11.32
CA ASP A 124 -10.57 1.99 12.62
C ASP A 124 -9.30 1.87 13.48
N THR A 125 -9.48 1.65 14.79
CA THR A 125 -8.38 1.41 15.75
C THR A 125 -7.46 0.25 15.32
N SER A 126 -8.02 -0.78 14.67
CA SER A 126 -7.26 -1.91 14.12
C SER A 126 -6.32 -1.50 12.98
N TYR A 127 -6.73 -0.52 12.17
CA TYR A 127 -5.90 0.01 11.09
C TYR A 127 -4.71 0.80 11.63
N ILE A 128 -4.90 1.56 12.71
CA ILE A 128 -3.79 2.25 13.41
C ILE A 128 -2.79 1.23 13.97
N GLN A 129 -3.25 0.11 14.52
CA GLN A 129 -2.35 -0.97 14.97
C GLN A 129 -1.56 -1.57 13.81
N THR A 130 -2.19 -1.74 12.65
CA THR A 130 -1.51 -2.20 11.42
C THR A 130 -0.37 -1.27 11.03
N ILE A 131 -0.63 0.05 11.04
CA ILE A 131 0.39 1.07 10.76
C ILE A 131 1.55 0.98 11.77
N ASN A 132 1.25 0.87 13.07
CA ASN A 132 2.27 0.73 14.11
C ASN A 132 3.12 -0.53 13.89
N ASN A 133 2.49 -1.67 13.62
CA ASN A 133 3.19 -2.92 13.33
C ASN A 133 4.09 -2.80 12.10
N GLN A 134 3.64 -2.09 11.06
CA GLN A 134 4.42 -1.84 9.85
C GLN A 134 5.63 -0.94 10.12
N ILE A 135 5.45 0.11 10.93
CA ILE A 135 6.54 0.99 11.36
C ILE A 135 7.55 0.20 12.18
N ASP A 136 7.09 -0.62 13.13
CA ASP A 136 7.96 -1.42 13.99
C ASP A 136 8.79 -2.46 13.22
N ALA A 137 8.25 -3.02 12.13
CA ALA A 137 8.97 -3.96 11.28
C ALA A 137 10.10 -3.32 10.43
N VAL A 138 10.07 -2.00 10.24
CA VAL A 138 10.99 -1.28 9.34
C VAL A 138 11.92 -0.33 10.08
N LYS A 139 11.48 0.26 11.20
CA LYS A 139 12.25 1.27 11.93
C LYS A 139 13.58 0.72 12.49
N PRO A 140 14.60 1.57 12.65
CA PRO A 140 15.75 1.22 13.47
C PRO A 140 15.34 0.91 14.90
N VAL A 141 15.91 -0.15 15.49
CA VAL A 141 15.62 -0.55 16.88
C VAL A 141 15.93 0.57 17.88
N ARG A 142 16.96 1.38 17.60
CA ARG A 142 17.38 2.49 18.48
C ARG A 142 16.45 3.71 18.47
N SER A 143 15.56 3.82 17.50
CA SER A 143 14.76 5.03 17.30
C SER A 143 13.36 4.87 17.88
N SER A 144 12.93 5.90 18.62
CA SER A 144 11.57 6.03 19.12
C SER A 144 10.72 6.84 18.14
N TYR A 145 9.43 6.55 18.08
CA TYR A 145 8.52 7.25 17.18
C TYR A 145 7.25 7.71 17.86
N THR A 146 6.61 8.71 17.28
CA THR A 146 5.26 9.13 17.66
C THR A 146 4.42 9.24 16.40
N VAL A 147 3.25 8.60 16.39
CA VAL A 147 2.29 8.70 15.30
C VAL A 147 1.30 9.81 15.62
N ARG A 148 1.13 10.74 14.69
CA ARG A 148 0.14 11.81 14.79
C ARG A 148 -0.87 11.66 13.67
N LEU A 149 -2.14 11.62 14.04
CA LEU A 149 -3.24 11.63 13.10
C LEU A 149 -3.53 13.08 12.69
N VAL A 150 -3.50 13.35 11.39
CA VAL A 150 -3.75 14.68 10.82
C VAL A 150 -4.96 14.58 9.90
N ALA A 151 -6.01 15.35 10.18
CA ALA A 151 -7.13 15.49 9.27
C ALA A 151 -6.94 16.76 8.45
N ARG A 152 -6.98 16.66 7.11
CA ARG A 152 -6.99 17.82 6.21
C ARG A 152 -8.37 17.96 5.58
N PRO A 153 -9.34 18.59 6.27
CA PRO A 153 -10.65 18.84 5.69
C PRO A 153 -10.50 19.81 4.52
N ALA A 154 -10.96 19.41 3.33
CA ALA A 154 -11.12 20.30 2.19
C ALA A 154 -12.30 21.25 2.47
N MET A 155 -12.06 22.35 3.19
CA MET A 155 -13.07 23.36 3.47
C MET A 155 -12.92 24.52 2.48
N GLN A 156 -13.96 24.77 1.68
CA GLN A 156 -14.06 25.98 0.88
C GLN A 156 -14.59 27.11 1.76
N VAL A 157 -13.77 28.13 2.03
CA VAL A 157 -14.17 29.31 2.79
C VAL A 157 -14.67 30.38 1.82
N PHE A 158 -15.94 30.75 1.92
CA PHE A 158 -16.51 31.86 1.17
C PHE A 158 -16.49 33.13 2.01
N VAL A 159 -15.83 34.18 1.50
CA VAL A 159 -15.82 35.51 2.13
C VAL A 159 -16.77 36.42 1.35
N GLY A 160 -17.84 36.87 2.01
CA GLY A 160 -18.78 37.84 1.46
C GLY A 160 -18.54 39.23 2.03
N THR A 161 -18.55 40.25 1.17
CA THR A 161 -18.61 41.66 1.59
C THR A 161 -20.03 42.19 1.35
N GLY A 162 -20.59 42.88 2.34
CA GLY A 162 -21.91 43.51 2.25
C GLY A 162 -21.80 45.00 2.54
N ALA A 163 -22.19 45.84 1.58
CA ALA A 163 -22.31 47.28 1.79
C ALA A 163 -23.81 47.61 1.88
N SER A 164 -24.28 47.98 3.07
CA SER A 164 -25.62 48.52 3.26
C SER A 164 -25.56 50.04 3.21
N SER A 165 -26.22 50.64 2.24
CA SER A 165 -26.42 52.09 2.20
C SER A 165 -27.67 52.47 2.98
N LEU A 166 -27.53 53.18 4.09
CA LEU A 166 -28.67 53.83 4.75
C LEU A 166 -28.95 55.16 4.05
N ILE A 167 -30.16 55.33 3.54
CA ILE A 167 -30.66 56.62 3.05
C ILE A 167 -31.65 57.13 4.08
N THR A 168 -31.28 58.19 4.80
CA THR A 168 -32.18 58.90 5.71
C THR A 168 -32.93 59.96 4.91
N ILE A 169 -34.22 59.74 4.67
CA ILE A 169 -35.10 60.72 4.02
C ILE A 169 -35.78 61.54 5.11
N THR A 170 -35.41 62.82 5.22
CA THR A 170 -36.09 63.78 6.11
C THR A 170 -37.26 64.40 5.36
N ILE A 171 -38.48 64.11 5.81
CA ILE A 171 -39.71 64.67 5.23
C ILE A 171 -40.05 65.95 5.99
N TYR A 172 -40.10 67.08 5.27
CA TYR A 172 -40.56 68.36 5.81
C TYR A 172 -42.07 68.51 5.58
N PRO A 173 -42.86 68.90 6.61
CA PRO A 173 -44.27 69.24 6.40
C PRO A 173 -44.39 70.57 5.65
N LYS A 174 -45.33 70.61 4.68
CA LYS A 174 -45.68 71.81 3.92
C LYS A 174 -46.44 72.82 4.82
N PRO A 175 -46.31 74.13 4.54
CA PRO A 175 -46.91 75.21 5.34
C PRO A 175 -48.43 75.25 5.26
#